data_AF-A0A7J7RAP0-F1
#
_entry.id   AF-A0A7J7RAP0-F1
#
_cell.length_a   1.000
_cell.length_b   1.000
_cell.length_c   1.000
_cell.angle_alpha   90.00
_cell.angle_beta   90.00
_cell.angle_gamma   90.00
#
_symmetry.space_group_name_H-M   'P 1'
#
loop_
_entity.id
_entity.type
_entity.pdbx_description
1 polymer ?
#
loop_
_entity_poly.entity_id
_entity_poly.type
_entity_poly.pdbx_seq_one_letter_code
_entity_poly.pdbx_strand_id
1 'polypeptide(L)'
;MSSVEEQQSQAFTKPTFSEAQACALVESVFGLKVSKIQPLPSYDDQNFHICISRAEDTTDGAAEYVLKVSNTESSKTPDLIEVQSHIILFLRAAGFPTASVCRTKADNLTSLVSVDSGSEIKSHLVRLMTYLPGRPIANIPVSPQLLYEIGRLAAKLDKTLEKFHHPKLSSLRQENFIWNLKNIPLLEKYLYALGQNRNREIVEQVIQLFKEKVMTKFHHFRECEYPPGR
;
A
#
# COMPACT_ATOMS: atom_id res chain seq x y z
N MET A 1 -25.53 30.17 -19.98
CA MET A 1 -25.72 28.72 -20.19
C MET A 1 -24.52 28.04 -19.57
N SER A 2 -24.70 27.54 -18.35
CA SER A 2 -23.68 26.95 -17.51
C SER A 2 -23.72 25.45 -17.71
N SER A 3 -22.75 24.90 -18.43
CA SER A 3 -22.45 23.47 -18.42
C SER A 3 -21.56 23.21 -17.21
N VAL A 4 -22.22 22.99 -16.08
CA VAL A 4 -21.65 22.22 -14.97
C VAL A 4 -21.42 20.82 -15.52
N GLU A 5 -20.23 20.57 -16.07
CA GLU A 5 -19.76 19.21 -16.26
C GLU A 5 -19.55 18.63 -14.87
N GLU A 6 -20.55 17.85 -14.47
CA GLU A 6 -20.53 16.94 -13.34
C GLU A 6 -19.18 16.22 -13.33
N GLN A 7 -18.31 16.62 -12.40
CA GLN A 7 -17.20 15.80 -11.97
C GLN A 7 -17.81 14.48 -11.48
N GLN A 8 -17.77 13.48 -12.35
CA GLN A 8 -18.08 12.10 -11.99
C GLN A 8 -17.31 11.79 -10.72
N SER A 9 -18.05 11.63 -9.62
CA SER A 9 -17.52 11.12 -8.37
C SER A 9 -16.77 9.85 -8.72
N GLN A 10 -15.45 9.84 -8.53
CA GLN A 10 -14.62 8.67 -8.77
C GLN A 10 -15.21 7.53 -7.94
N ALA A 11 -15.90 6.61 -8.61
CA ALA A 11 -16.76 5.61 -7.99
C ALA A 11 -15.99 4.87 -6.90
N PHE A 12 -16.62 4.63 -5.75
CA PHE A 12 -16.05 3.98 -4.56
C PHE A 12 -15.15 2.77 -4.91
N THR A 13 -13.85 3.03 -5.05
CA THR A 13 -12.81 2.02 -5.29
C THR A 13 -12.45 1.32 -3.98
N LYS A 14 -12.60 2.05 -2.87
CA LYS A 14 -12.36 1.56 -1.52
C LYS A 14 -13.35 0.46 -1.14
N PRO A 15 -12.88 -0.69 -0.64
CA PRO A 15 -13.77 -1.74 -0.15
C PRO A 15 -14.54 -1.30 1.09
N THR A 16 -15.78 -1.79 1.23
CA THR A 16 -16.69 -1.46 2.35
C THR A 16 -17.17 -2.72 3.06
N PHE A 17 -16.26 -3.68 3.31
CA PHE A 17 -16.57 -4.89 4.06
C PHE A 17 -16.95 -4.52 5.49
N SER A 18 -18.02 -5.13 6.00
CA SER A 18 -18.30 -5.13 7.45
C SER A 18 -17.32 -6.04 8.18
N GLU A 19 -17.23 -5.88 9.50
CA GLU A 19 -16.44 -6.77 10.36
C GLU A 19 -16.87 -8.24 10.20
N ALA A 20 -18.19 -8.50 10.12
CA ALA A 20 -18.71 -9.85 9.92
C ALA A 20 -18.29 -10.45 8.56
N GLN A 21 -18.34 -9.66 7.47
CA GLN A 21 -17.87 -10.09 6.16
C GLN A 21 -16.35 -10.33 6.16
N ALA A 22 -15.59 -9.48 6.84
CA ALA A 22 -14.14 -9.64 6.98
C ALA A 22 -13.77 -10.89 7.80
N CYS A 23 -14.50 -11.21 8.87
CA CYS A 23 -14.32 -12.47 9.62
C CYS A 23 -14.60 -13.70 8.73
N ALA A 24 -15.74 -13.71 8.02
CA ALA A 24 -16.09 -14.79 7.11
C ALA A 24 -15.06 -14.95 5.97
N LEU A 25 -14.51 -13.84 5.49
CA LEU A 25 -13.44 -13.82 4.50
C LEU A 25 -12.16 -14.47 5.04
N VAL A 26 -11.77 -14.16 6.29
CA VAL A 26 -10.58 -14.75 6.91
C VAL A 26 -10.74 -16.27 7.06
N GLU A 27 -11.87 -16.73 7.57
CA GLU A 27 -12.16 -18.17 7.73
C GLU A 27 -12.21 -18.90 6.38
N SER A 28 -12.89 -18.31 5.40
CA SER A 28 -13.08 -18.93 4.08
C SER A 28 -11.81 -18.95 3.24
N VAL A 29 -10.91 -17.96 3.34
CA VAL A 29 -9.69 -17.87 2.53
C VAL A 29 -8.47 -18.43 3.26
N PHE A 30 -8.32 -18.18 4.55
CA PHE A 30 -7.12 -18.52 5.33
C PHE A 30 -7.35 -19.65 6.34
N GLY A 31 -8.61 -20.05 6.61
CA GLY A 31 -8.91 -21.14 7.53
C GLY A 31 -8.71 -20.79 9.01
N LEU A 32 -8.64 -19.50 9.34
CA LEU A 32 -8.39 -19.02 10.71
C LEU A 32 -9.68 -18.49 11.33
N LYS A 33 -10.03 -18.98 12.52
CA LYS A 33 -11.18 -18.48 13.28
C LYS A 33 -10.84 -17.16 13.97
N VAL A 34 -11.63 -16.13 13.69
CA VAL A 34 -11.41 -14.78 14.23
C VAL A 34 -12.08 -14.65 15.59
N SER A 35 -11.29 -14.32 16.61
CA SER A 35 -11.77 -14.07 17.99
C SER A 35 -12.09 -12.58 18.23
N LYS A 36 -11.34 -11.68 17.58
CA LYS A 36 -11.53 -10.23 17.65
C LYS A 36 -11.13 -9.61 16.32
N ILE A 37 -11.87 -8.59 15.90
CA ILE A 37 -11.58 -7.79 14.71
C ILE A 37 -11.75 -6.32 15.04
N GLN A 38 -10.93 -5.47 14.43
CA GLN A 38 -11.04 -4.03 14.52
C GLN A 38 -10.57 -3.36 13.22
N PRO A 39 -11.33 -2.41 12.65
CA PRO A 39 -10.86 -1.65 11.50
C PRO A 39 -9.61 -0.83 11.84
N LEU A 40 -8.67 -0.78 10.91
CA LEU A 40 -7.50 0.09 10.97
C LEU A 40 -7.69 1.29 10.03
N PRO A 41 -7.07 2.46 10.35
CA PRO A 41 -7.02 3.57 9.41
C PRO A 41 -6.51 3.13 8.04
N SER A 42 -7.22 3.52 6.99
CA SER A 42 -6.90 3.15 5.62
C SER A 42 -7.37 4.23 4.65
N TYR A 43 -6.66 4.36 3.52
CA TYR A 43 -6.99 5.33 2.48
C TYR A 43 -7.78 4.66 1.36
N ASP A 44 -7.11 4.20 0.29
CA ASP A 44 -7.74 3.50 -0.84
C ASP A 44 -8.17 2.08 -0.49
N ASP A 45 -7.39 1.37 0.33
CA ASP A 45 -7.67 -0.02 0.72
C ASP A 45 -8.51 -0.10 2.00
N GLN A 46 -8.92 -1.30 2.42
CA GLN A 46 -9.52 -1.55 3.73
C GLN A 46 -8.66 -2.51 4.54
N ASN A 47 -8.31 -2.11 5.76
CA ASN A 47 -7.42 -2.88 6.63
C ASN A 47 -8.14 -3.22 7.94
N PHE A 48 -7.93 -4.42 8.46
CA PHE A 48 -8.43 -4.85 9.76
C PHE A 48 -7.32 -5.48 10.58
N HIS A 49 -7.23 -5.11 11.84
CA HIS A 49 -6.48 -5.86 12.83
C HIS A 49 -7.35 -7.03 13.31
N ILE A 50 -6.81 -8.24 13.29
CA ILE A 50 -7.52 -9.45 13.71
C ILE A 50 -6.72 -10.23 14.74
N CYS A 51 -7.39 -10.78 15.74
CA CYS A 51 -6.86 -11.77 16.66
C CYS A 51 -7.54 -13.11 16.37
N ILE A 52 -6.77 -14.20 16.29
CA ILE A 52 -7.33 -15.54 16.06
C ILE A 52 -7.54 -16.31 17.36
N SER A 53 -8.58 -17.15 17.42
CA SER A 53 -8.73 -18.11 18.51
C SER A 53 -7.70 -19.22 18.34
N ARG A 54 -6.85 -19.44 19.34
CA ARG A 54 -5.94 -20.60 19.37
C ARG A 54 -6.66 -21.80 19.96
N ALA A 55 -6.44 -22.99 19.39
CA ALA A 55 -6.79 -24.23 20.09
C ALA A 55 -5.76 -24.46 21.20
N GLU A 56 -6.16 -25.11 22.29
CA GLU A 56 -5.29 -25.33 23.47
C GLU A 56 -3.98 -26.07 23.10
N ASP A 57 -3.96 -26.82 22.00
CA ASP A 57 -2.82 -27.61 21.54
C ASP A 57 -1.91 -26.91 20.50
N THR A 58 -2.24 -25.69 20.04
CA THR A 58 -1.44 -24.95 19.05
C THR A 58 -0.83 -23.68 19.63
N THR A 59 0.33 -23.83 20.26
CA THR A 59 1.10 -22.71 20.82
C THR A 59 2.04 -22.02 19.82
N ASP A 60 2.22 -22.57 18.62
CA ASP A 60 3.18 -22.04 17.64
C ASP A 60 2.50 -21.18 16.55
N GLY A 61 3.05 -20.00 16.29
CA GLY A 61 2.55 -19.03 15.30
C GLY A 61 2.02 -17.70 15.86
N ALA A 62 1.80 -16.70 15.00
CA ALA A 62 1.29 -15.39 15.40
C ALA A 62 -0.18 -15.47 15.86
N ALA A 63 -0.56 -14.74 16.92
CA ALA A 63 -1.96 -14.62 17.36
C ALA A 63 -2.70 -13.47 16.65
N GLU A 64 -1.95 -12.53 16.08
CA GLU A 64 -2.45 -11.26 15.59
C GLU A 64 -2.02 -11.04 14.14
N TYR A 65 -2.95 -10.53 13.34
CA TYR A 65 -2.75 -10.33 11.90
C TYR A 65 -3.40 -9.02 11.43
N VAL A 66 -2.98 -8.57 10.25
CA VAL A 66 -3.63 -7.52 9.47
C VAL A 66 -4.23 -8.16 8.22
N LEU A 67 -5.56 -8.18 8.14
CA LEU A 67 -6.27 -8.44 6.90
C LEU A 67 -6.24 -7.16 6.06
N LYS A 68 -5.75 -7.26 4.83
CA LYS A 68 -5.77 -6.17 3.87
C LYS A 68 -6.61 -6.57 2.66
N VAL A 69 -7.64 -5.78 2.39
CA VAL A 69 -8.52 -5.85 1.23
C VAL A 69 -8.16 -4.70 0.29
N SER A 70 -7.62 -5.01 -0.87
CA SER A 70 -7.22 -4.01 -1.85
C SER A 70 -8.43 -3.40 -2.56
N ASN A 71 -8.34 -2.12 -2.92
CA ASN A 71 -9.34 -1.45 -3.76
C ASN A 71 -9.51 -2.13 -5.13
N THR A 72 -10.65 -1.88 -5.79
CA THR A 72 -11.00 -2.53 -7.06
C THR A 72 -9.97 -2.27 -8.16
N GLU A 73 -9.43 -1.05 -8.28
CA GLU A 73 -8.47 -0.70 -9.33
C GLU A 73 -7.13 -1.39 -9.13
N SER A 74 -6.58 -1.36 -7.91
CA SER A 74 -5.35 -2.09 -7.59
C SER A 74 -5.52 -3.60 -7.73
N SER A 75 -6.74 -4.11 -7.56
CA SER A 75 -7.06 -5.53 -7.73
C SER A 75 -7.04 -5.99 -9.19
N LYS A 76 -7.07 -5.06 -10.16
CA LYS A 76 -6.85 -5.35 -11.59
C LYS A 76 -5.38 -5.61 -11.92
N THR A 77 -4.45 -5.33 -11.01
CA THR A 77 -3.00 -5.53 -11.21
C THR A 77 -2.43 -6.46 -10.15
N PRO A 78 -2.72 -7.78 -10.19
CA PRO A 78 -2.25 -8.74 -9.19
C PRO A 78 -0.72 -8.79 -9.07
N ASP A 79 -0.01 -8.60 -10.18
CA ASP A 79 1.46 -8.54 -10.23
C ASP A 79 2.04 -7.50 -9.26
N LEU A 80 1.38 -6.34 -9.13
CA LEU A 80 1.82 -5.28 -8.21
C LEU A 80 1.78 -5.78 -6.76
N ILE A 81 0.68 -6.43 -6.37
CA ILE A 81 0.48 -6.94 -5.01
C ILE A 81 1.38 -8.13 -4.73
N GLU A 82 1.63 -8.97 -5.73
CA GLU A 82 2.58 -10.07 -5.68
C GLU A 82 4.00 -9.56 -5.40
N VAL A 83 4.48 -8.57 -6.17
CA VAL A 83 5.81 -7.99 -5.97
C VAL A 83 5.94 -7.36 -4.59
N GLN A 84 4.93 -6.60 -4.14
CA GLN A 84 4.91 -6.05 -2.78
C GLN A 84 5.02 -7.15 -1.71
N SER A 85 4.35 -8.27 -1.90
CA SER A 85 4.37 -9.39 -0.96
C SER A 85 5.74 -10.07 -0.94
N HIS A 86 6.39 -10.22 -2.10
CA HIS A 86 7.75 -10.75 -2.19
C HIS A 86 8.80 -9.81 -1.59
N ILE A 87 8.64 -8.49 -1.71
CA ILE A 87 9.51 -7.52 -1.04
C ILE A 87 9.45 -7.72 0.48
N ILE A 88 8.26 -7.90 1.06
CA ILE A 88 8.08 -8.14 2.49
C ILE A 88 8.84 -9.40 2.94
N LEU A 89 8.70 -10.50 2.19
CA LEU A 89 9.37 -11.77 2.48
C LEU A 89 10.90 -11.66 2.34
N PHE A 90 11.37 -10.99 1.27
CA PHE A 90 12.79 -10.75 1.03
C PHE A 90 13.43 -9.93 2.17
N LEU A 91 12.78 -8.83 2.57
CA LEU A 91 13.28 -7.99 3.67
C LEU A 91 13.30 -8.74 5.00
N ARG A 92 12.29 -9.59 5.25
CA ARG A 92 12.27 -10.46 6.43
C ARG A 92 13.46 -11.42 6.44
N ALA A 93 13.73 -12.07 5.31
CA ALA A 93 14.90 -12.95 5.16
C ALA A 93 16.24 -12.21 5.33
N ALA A 94 16.29 -10.92 4.98
CA ALA A 94 17.42 -10.03 5.23
C ALA A 94 17.50 -9.50 6.69
N GLY A 95 16.63 -9.97 7.58
CA GLY A 95 16.63 -9.63 9.01
C GLY A 95 15.93 -8.31 9.36
N PHE A 96 15.09 -7.78 8.48
CA PHE A 96 14.23 -6.64 8.84
C PHE A 96 13.04 -7.12 9.68
N PRO A 97 12.59 -6.32 10.67
CA PRO A 97 11.41 -6.61 11.47
C PRO A 97 10.13 -6.27 10.68
N THR A 98 9.91 -6.93 9.55
CA THR A 98 8.69 -6.78 8.74
C THR A 98 7.65 -7.83 9.14
N ALA A 99 6.37 -7.52 8.86
CA ALA A 99 5.32 -8.52 8.88
C ALA A 99 5.67 -9.71 7.96
N SER A 100 5.11 -10.89 8.22
CA SER A 100 5.14 -12.01 7.29
C SER A 100 3.83 -12.07 6.54
N VAL A 101 3.87 -12.40 5.25
CA VAL A 101 2.65 -12.68 4.45
C VAL A 101 2.20 -14.11 4.72
N CYS A 102 0.94 -14.29 5.05
CA CYS A 102 0.34 -15.59 5.32
C CYS A 102 -0.21 -16.19 4.03
N ARG A 103 -0.05 -17.50 3.87
CA ARG A 103 -0.61 -18.22 2.73
C ARG A 103 -2.10 -18.50 2.93
N THR A 104 -2.85 -18.48 1.83
CA THR A 104 -4.24 -18.92 1.79
C THR A 104 -4.33 -20.45 1.91
N LYS A 105 -5.53 -21.00 2.10
CA LYS A 105 -5.75 -22.45 2.05
C LYS A 105 -5.37 -23.09 0.71
N ALA A 106 -5.36 -22.30 -0.37
CA ALA A 106 -4.92 -22.71 -1.69
C ALA A 106 -3.42 -22.48 -1.93
N ASP A 107 -2.64 -22.26 -0.87
CA ASP A 107 -1.19 -22.03 -0.87
C ASP A 107 -0.71 -20.77 -1.63
N ASN A 108 -1.60 -19.80 -1.86
CA ASN A 108 -1.26 -18.54 -2.53
C ASN A 108 -0.96 -17.41 -1.53
N LEU A 109 -0.22 -16.36 -1.93
CA LEU A 109 0.04 -15.17 -1.09
C LEU A 109 -1.15 -14.20 -1.04
N THR A 110 -2.05 -14.30 -2.00
CA THR A 110 -3.25 -13.48 -2.15
C THR A 110 -4.42 -14.34 -2.61
N SER A 111 -5.66 -13.88 -2.39
CA SER A 111 -6.85 -14.43 -3.04
C SER A 111 -7.64 -13.31 -3.71
N LEU A 112 -8.19 -13.55 -4.90
CA LEU A 112 -9.19 -12.66 -5.48
C LEU A 112 -10.56 -13.06 -4.94
N VAL A 113 -11.32 -12.12 -4.41
CA VAL A 113 -12.69 -12.35 -3.94
C VAL A 113 -13.65 -11.40 -4.60
N SER A 114 -14.80 -11.92 -5.03
CA SER A 114 -15.85 -11.16 -5.68
C SER A 114 -16.99 -10.92 -4.69
N VAL A 115 -17.41 -9.66 -4.59
CA VAL A 115 -18.53 -9.23 -3.74
C VAL A 115 -19.60 -8.62 -4.62
N ASP A 116 -20.81 -9.14 -4.52
CA ASP A 116 -21.99 -8.58 -5.15
C ASP A 116 -22.55 -7.47 -4.25
N SER A 117 -22.52 -6.22 -4.71
CA SER A 117 -23.12 -5.08 -4.01
C SER A 117 -24.55 -4.77 -4.48
N GLY A 118 -25.19 -5.68 -5.22
CA GLY A 118 -26.54 -5.54 -5.80
C GLY A 118 -26.59 -4.68 -7.06
N SER A 119 -25.66 -3.73 -7.20
CA SER A 119 -25.49 -2.88 -8.40
C SER A 119 -24.38 -3.36 -9.35
N GLU A 120 -23.35 -4.01 -8.82
CA GLU A 120 -22.19 -4.49 -9.56
C GLU A 120 -21.46 -5.57 -8.74
N ILE A 121 -20.80 -6.51 -9.42
CA ILE A 121 -19.87 -7.44 -8.79
C ILE A 121 -18.47 -6.81 -8.80
N LYS A 122 -17.95 -6.50 -7.61
CA LYS A 122 -16.61 -5.93 -7.43
C LYS A 122 -15.62 -7.01 -6.99
N SER A 123 -14.44 -7.03 -7.58
CA SER A 123 -13.37 -7.97 -7.24
C SER A 123 -12.28 -7.29 -6.44
N HIS A 124 -11.83 -7.93 -5.37
CA HIS A 124 -10.83 -7.44 -4.44
C HIS A 124 -9.74 -8.47 -4.20
N LEU A 125 -8.47 -8.08 -4.33
CA LEU A 125 -7.35 -8.89 -3.86
C LEU A 125 -7.24 -8.77 -2.35
N VAL A 126 -7.20 -9.91 -1.67
CA VAL A 126 -7.07 -10.00 -0.22
C VAL A 126 -5.77 -10.69 0.14
N ARG A 127 -5.10 -10.18 1.17
CA ARG A 127 -3.92 -10.79 1.77
C ARG A 127 -3.96 -10.64 3.28
N LEU A 128 -3.33 -11.59 3.95
CA LEU A 128 -3.19 -11.60 5.39
C LEU A 128 -1.71 -11.48 5.75
N MET A 129 -1.39 -10.63 6.72
CA MET A 129 -0.04 -10.37 7.17
C MET A 129 0.03 -10.49 8.69
N THR A 130 1.11 -10.99 9.28
CA THR A 130 1.25 -10.97 10.75
C THR A 130 1.23 -9.53 11.26
N TYR A 131 0.61 -9.28 12.41
CA TYR A 131 0.65 -7.97 13.03
C TYR A 131 2.07 -7.66 13.50
N LEU A 132 2.54 -6.43 13.25
CA LEU A 132 3.83 -5.95 13.73
C LEU A 132 3.60 -5.11 14.99
N PRO A 133 3.94 -5.62 16.18
CA PRO A 133 3.76 -4.86 17.41
C PRO A 133 4.71 -3.66 17.42
N GLY A 134 4.21 -2.51 17.86
CA GLY A 134 5.00 -1.30 17.95
C GLY A 134 4.16 -0.06 18.20
N ARG A 135 4.84 1.07 18.30
CA ARG A 135 4.20 2.38 18.41
C ARG A 135 4.43 3.15 17.11
N PRO A 136 3.37 3.66 16.45
CA PRO A 136 3.54 4.53 15.28
C PRO A 136 4.43 5.72 15.60
N ILE A 137 5.31 6.09 14.67
CA ILE A 137 6.24 7.20 14.88
C ILE A 137 5.54 8.54 15.13
N ALA A 138 4.33 8.71 14.56
CA ALA A 138 3.50 9.90 14.78
C ALA A 138 3.08 10.07 16.25
N ASN A 139 3.14 9.00 17.06
CA ASN A 139 2.69 8.98 18.45
C ASN A 139 3.85 9.07 19.45
N ILE A 140 5.09 9.32 18.99
CA ILE A 140 6.26 9.47 19.85
C ILE A 140 6.92 10.82 19.64
N PRO A 141 7.51 11.44 20.69
CA PRO A 141 8.24 12.69 20.54
C PRO A 141 9.41 12.54 19.58
N VAL A 142 9.57 13.52 18.68
CA VAL A 142 10.71 13.57 17.76
C VAL A 142 11.97 13.95 18.54
N SER A 143 13.05 13.18 18.34
CA SER A 143 14.37 13.46 18.91
C SER A 143 15.47 13.31 17.84
N PRO A 144 16.63 13.97 18.01
CA PRO A 144 17.76 13.80 17.09
C PRO A 144 18.18 12.34 16.92
N GLN A 145 18.18 11.56 18.02
CA GLN A 145 18.49 10.14 17.97
C GLN A 145 17.48 9.37 17.11
N LEU A 146 16.18 9.63 17.29
CA LEU A 146 15.13 8.98 16.48
C LEU A 146 15.31 9.29 14.98
N LEU A 147 15.62 10.54 14.63
CA LEU A 147 15.88 10.93 13.24
C LEU A 147 17.11 10.21 12.66
N TYR A 148 18.18 10.08 13.44
CA TYR A 148 19.36 9.32 13.04
C TYR A 148 19.05 7.84 12.79
N GLU A 149 18.27 7.22 13.67
CA GLU A 149 17.82 5.83 13.55
C GLU A 149 16.98 5.60 12.29
N ILE A 150 16.06 6.51 11.98
CA ILE A 150 15.25 6.44 10.74
C ILE A 150 16.14 6.55 9.51
N GLY A 151 17.07 7.51 9.50
CA GLY A 151 18.00 7.69 8.38
C GLY A 151 18.85 6.45 8.16
N ARG A 152 19.37 5.84 9.24
CA ARG A 152 20.13 4.59 9.18
C ARG A 152 19.28 3.43 8.65
N LEU A 153 18.05 3.30 9.12
CA LEU A 153 17.12 2.26 8.66
C LEU A 153 16.77 2.44 7.18
N ALA A 154 16.47 3.67 6.74
CA ALA A 154 16.17 3.99 5.35
C ALA A 154 17.35 3.66 4.44
N ALA A 155 18.57 4.04 4.82
CA ALA A 155 19.78 3.71 4.06
C ALA A 155 20.05 2.19 3.99
N LYS A 156 19.80 1.46 5.10
CA LYS A 156 19.91 0.00 5.11
C LYS A 156 18.86 -0.65 4.19
N LEU A 157 17.62 -0.16 4.25
CA LEU A 157 16.51 -0.63 3.42
C LEU A 157 16.82 -0.45 1.93
N ASP A 158 17.24 0.76 1.53
CA ASP A 158 17.61 1.10 0.15
C ASP A 158 18.70 0.16 -0.39
N LYS A 159 19.83 0.04 0.31
CA LYS A 159 20.93 -0.88 -0.05
C LYS A 159 20.53 -2.35 -0.12
N THR A 160 19.55 -2.77 0.70
CA THR A 160 19.08 -4.15 0.69
C THR A 160 18.18 -4.39 -0.51
N LEU A 161 17.29 -3.44 -0.84
CA LEU A 161 16.39 -3.52 -1.98
C LEU A 161 17.11 -3.49 -3.34
N GLU A 162 18.33 -2.95 -3.42
CA GLU A 162 19.18 -3.06 -4.62
C GLU A 162 19.46 -4.52 -5.04
N LYS A 163 19.38 -5.46 -4.10
CA LYS A 163 19.57 -6.91 -4.34
C LYS A 163 18.27 -7.65 -4.59
N PHE A 164 17.13 -6.96 -4.56
CA PHE A 164 15.83 -7.57 -4.79
C PHE A 164 15.60 -7.76 -6.30
N HIS A 165 15.29 -8.99 -6.70
CA HIS A 165 14.97 -9.33 -8.08
C HIS A 165 13.62 -10.03 -8.13
N HIS A 166 12.77 -9.65 -9.09
CA HIS A 166 11.49 -10.28 -9.33
C HIS A 166 11.13 -10.17 -10.82
N PRO A 167 10.61 -11.21 -11.48
CA PRO A 167 10.26 -11.16 -12.91
C PRO A 167 9.26 -10.04 -13.25
N LYS A 168 8.37 -9.74 -12.31
CA LYS A 168 7.28 -8.75 -12.46
C LYS A 168 7.61 -7.36 -11.88
N LEU A 169 8.89 -7.04 -11.65
CA LEU A 169 9.28 -5.80 -10.97
C LEU A 169 8.86 -4.53 -11.73
N SER A 170 8.69 -4.62 -13.06
CA SER A 170 8.12 -3.56 -13.90
C SER A 170 6.70 -3.16 -13.51
N SER A 171 5.92 -4.03 -12.87
CA SER A 171 4.57 -3.71 -12.39
C SER A 171 4.54 -2.62 -11.30
N LEU A 172 5.67 -2.35 -10.62
CA LEU A 172 5.80 -1.23 -9.69
C LEU A 172 5.82 0.13 -10.40
N ARG A 173 6.12 0.17 -11.71
CA ARG A 173 6.12 1.42 -12.48
C ARG A 173 4.70 1.80 -12.86
N GLN A 174 4.21 2.83 -12.19
CA GLN A 174 2.93 3.46 -12.50
C GLN A 174 3.19 4.88 -12.99
N GLU A 175 3.17 5.08 -14.30
CA GLU A 175 3.59 6.34 -14.96
C GLU A 175 2.85 7.56 -14.42
N ASN A 176 1.55 7.46 -14.16
CA ASN A 176 0.71 8.57 -13.71
C ASN A 176 0.33 8.50 -12.22
N PHE A 177 1.08 7.76 -11.42
CA PHE A 177 0.83 7.65 -9.98
C PHE A 177 1.17 8.96 -9.28
N ILE A 178 0.17 9.61 -8.67
CA ILE A 178 0.31 10.94 -8.07
C ILE A 178 1.28 11.00 -6.89
N TRP A 179 1.56 9.86 -6.25
CA TRP A 179 2.53 9.76 -5.16
C TRP A 179 3.97 9.49 -5.63
N ASN A 180 4.20 9.37 -6.94
CA ASN A 180 5.54 9.35 -7.49
C ASN A 180 6.09 10.77 -7.57
N LEU A 181 7.21 11.05 -6.91
CA LEU A 181 7.83 12.37 -6.88
C LEU A 181 8.31 12.87 -8.26
N LYS A 182 8.41 12.01 -9.28
CA LYS A 182 8.62 12.46 -10.68
C LYS A 182 7.39 13.18 -11.26
N ASN A 183 6.21 12.95 -10.69
CA ASN A 183 4.92 13.37 -11.21
C ASN A 183 4.35 14.63 -10.54
N ILE A 184 5.19 15.44 -9.89
CA ILE A 184 4.79 16.74 -9.31
C ILE A 184 3.98 17.62 -10.29
N PRO A 185 4.28 17.68 -11.60
CA PRO A 185 3.45 18.42 -12.56
C PRO A 185 1.98 17.99 -12.61
N LEU A 186 1.66 16.72 -12.30
CA LEU A 186 0.27 16.25 -12.28
C LEU A 186 -0.57 16.96 -11.21
N LEU A 187 0.04 17.65 -10.24
CA LEU A 187 -0.66 18.38 -9.20
C LEU A 187 -1.35 19.66 -9.72
N GLU A 188 -0.96 20.16 -10.90
CA GLU A 188 -1.57 21.37 -11.51
C GLU A 188 -3.09 21.22 -11.68
N LYS A 189 -3.55 20.02 -12.03
CA LYS A 189 -4.98 19.73 -12.19
C LYS A 189 -5.77 19.83 -10.89
N TYR A 190 -5.11 19.90 -9.72
CA TYR A 190 -5.74 20.00 -8.41
C TYR A 190 -5.59 21.37 -7.76
N LEU A 191 -4.95 22.35 -8.41
CA LEU A 191 -4.73 23.69 -7.84
C LEU A 191 -6.04 24.39 -7.47
N TYR A 192 -7.15 24.05 -8.14
CA TYR A 192 -8.47 24.56 -7.83
C TYR A 192 -8.89 24.27 -6.37
N ALA A 193 -8.43 23.17 -5.77
CA ALA A 193 -8.78 22.78 -4.41
C ALA A 193 -8.18 23.71 -3.34
N LEU A 194 -7.15 24.47 -3.67
CA LEU A 194 -6.51 25.42 -2.74
C LEU A 194 -7.26 26.76 -2.65
N GLY A 195 -8.18 27.06 -3.58
CA GLY A 195 -8.78 28.39 -3.71
C GLY A 195 -7.75 29.47 -4.09
N GLN A 196 -8.15 30.74 -4.08
CA GLN A 196 -7.25 31.87 -4.34
C GLN A 196 -6.62 32.37 -3.03
N ASN A 197 -5.44 31.85 -2.70
CA ASN A 197 -4.65 32.31 -1.57
C ASN A 197 -3.14 32.14 -1.82
N ARG A 198 -2.34 32.66 -0.90
CA ARG A 198 -0.87 32.59 -0.94
C ARG A 198 -0.32 31.15 -1.05
N ASN A 199 -1.01 30.15 -0.50
CA ASN A 199 -0.55 28.76 -0.61
C ASN A 199 -0.63 28.26 -2.06
N ARG A 200 -1.67 28.66 -2.81
CA ARG A 200 -1.79 28.34 -4.23
C ARG A 200 -0.62 28.91 -5.03
N GLU A 201 -0.27 30.18 -4.82
CA GLU A 201 0.86 30.83 -5.49
C GLU A 201 2.18 30.10 -5.20
N ILE A 202 2.40 29.69 -3.94
CA ILE A 202 3.59 28.93 -3.54
C ILE A 202 3.63 27.58 -4.26
N VAL A 203 2.52 26.85 -4.29
CA VAL A 203 2.45 25.54 -4.94
C VAL A 203 2.69 25.66 -6.45
N GLU A 204 2.07 26.64 -7.11
CA GLU A 204 2.31 26.94 -8.54
C GLU A 204 3.78 27.24 -8.82
N GLN A 205 4.42 28.07 -8.01
CA GLN A 205 5.86 28.37 -8.12
C GLN A 205 6.73 27.12 -7.93
N VAL A 206 6.43 26.29 -6.94
CA VAL A 206 7.19 25.05 -6.68
C VAL A 206 7.05 24.07 -7.85
N ILE A 207 5.86 23.91 -8.42
CA ILE A 207 5.65 23.07 -9.60
C ILE A 207 6.45 23.60 -10.79
N GLN A 208 6.42 24.91 -11.03
CA GLN A 208 7.16 25.52 -12.13
C GLN A 208 8.69 25.34 -11.96
N LEU A 209 9.21 25.57 -10.75
CA LEU A 209 10.61 25.33 -10.43
C LEU A 209 11.01 23.86 -10.61
N PHE A 210 10.13 22.92 -10.24
CA PHE A 210 10.37 21.49 -10.46
C PHE A 210 10.51 21.17 -11.95
N LYS A 211 9.61 21.70 -12.79
CA LYS A 211 9.67 21.54 -14.25
C LYS A 211 10.98 22.08 -14.83
N GLU A 212 11.38 23.29 -14.43
CA GLU A 212 12.56 23.95 -15.00
C GLU A 212 13.89 23.38 -14.50
N LYS A 213 13.97 23.02 -13.22
CA LYS A 213 15.25 22.72 -12.54
C LYS A 213 15.48 21.23 -12.28
N VAL A 214 14.42 20.44 -12.16
CA VAL A 214 14.51 19.02 -11.80
C VAL A 214 14.25 18.13 -13.02
N MET A 215 13.15 18.35 -13.74
CA MET A 215 12.79 17.50 -14.89
C MET A 215 13.86 17.55 -16.00
N THR A 216 14.44 18.73 -16.24
CA THR A 216 15.54 18.92 -17.20
C THR A 216 16.80 18.11 -16.85
N LYS A 217 16.91 17.65 -15.60
CA LYS A 217 18.05 16.88 -15.08
C LYS A 217 17.71 15.43 -14.77
N PHE A 218 16.53 14.92 -15.16
CA PHE A 218 16.12 13.53 -14.87
C PHE A 218 17.15 12.48 -15.28
N HIS A 219 17.86 12.68 -16.39
CA HIS A 219 18.94 11.81 -16.85
C HIS A 219 20.15 11.72 -15.89
N HIS A 220 20.32 12.65 -14.96
CA HIS A 220 21.36 12.58 -13.92
C HIS A 220 20.94 11.78 -12.69
N PHE A 221 19.64 11.49 -12.52
CA PHE A 221 19.16 10.70 -11.41
C PHE A 221 19.14 9.23 -11.79
N ARG A 222 19.54 8.37 -10.85
CA ARG A 222 19.41 6.92 -11.03
C ARG A 222 17.95 6.56 -11.22
N GLU A 223 17.61 6.00 -12.37
CA GLU A 223 16.35 5.28 -12.50
C GLU A 223 16.45 3.94 -11.80
N CYS A 224 15.32 3.43 -11.29
CA CYS A 224 15.23 2.03 -10.90
C CYS A 224 15.27 1.20 -12.19
N GLU A 225 16.48 0.96 -12.70
CA GLU A 225 16.74 0.17 -13.89
C GLU A 225 16.71 -1.31 -13.54
N TYR A 226 15.95 -2.07 -14.32
CA TYR A 226 15.93 -3.52 -14.21
C TYR A 226 16.86 -4.07 -15.29
N PRO A 227 17.80 -4.98 -14.96
CA PRO A 227 18.49 -5.68 -16.02
C PRO A 227 17.42 -6.35 -16.90
N PRO A 228 17.45 -6.16 -18.23
CA PRO A 228 16.55 -6.89 -19.12
C PRO A 228 16.74 -8.38 -18.83
N GLY A 229 15.63 -9.09 -18.64
CA GLY A 229 15.62 -10.49 -18.23
C GLY A 229 16.63 -11.30 -19.05
N ARG A 230 17.53 -11.98 -18.35
CA ARG A 230 18.29 -13.09 -18.93
C ARG A 230 17.45 -14.35 -18.84
#